data_AF-A0A7C2QX44-F1
#
_entry.id   AF-A0A7C2QX44-F1
#
_cell.length_a   1.000
_cell.length_b   1.000
_cell.length_c   1.000
_cell.angle_alpha   90.00
_cell.angle_beta   90.00
_cell.angle_gamma   90.00
#
_symmetry.space_group_name_H-M   'P 1'
#
loop_
_entity.id
_entity.type
_entity.pdbx_description
1 polymer ?
#
loop_
_entity_poly.entity_id
_entity_poly.type
_entity_poly.pdbx_seq_one_letter_code
_entity_poly.pdbx_strand_id
1 'polypeptide(L)' 'MSQQKKERPKIIDHRHCVICGKAIPPDEQVCSPDCREKLELGKEREKKSKRMMLIIYVIMIVALIILFVLRPAS' A
#
# COMPACT_ATOMS: atom_id res chain seq x y z
N MET A 1 39.15 38.14 7.99
CA MET A 1 38.94 36.67 7.95
C MET A 1 37.61 36.39 7.25
N SER A 2 37.68 35.95 5.99
CA SER A 2 36.52 35.77 5.10
C SER A 2 35.85 34.42 5.33
N GLN A 3 34.60 34.42 5.78
CA GLN A 3 33.80 33.20 5.90
C GLN A 3 33.34 32.76 4.51
N GLN A 4 33.90 31.66 4.01
CA GLN A 4 33.53 31.06 2.72
C GLN A 4 32.26 30.22 2.93
N LYS A 5 31.12 30.74 2.49
CA LYS A 5 29.81 30.06 2.53
C LYS A 5 29.82 28.93 1.50
N LYS A 6 29.98 27.68 1.94
CA LYS A 6 29.84 26.48 1.10
C LYS A 6 28.39 26.33 0.65
N GLU A 7 28.13 26.52 -0.64
CA GLU A 7 26.83 26.22 -1.25
C GLU A 7 26.61 24.71 -1.25
N ARG A 8 25.48 24.25 -0.69
CA ARG A 8 25.12 22.84 -0.66
C ARG A 8 24.60 22.45 -2.04
N PRO A 9 25.07 21.35 -2.65
CA PRO A 9 24.57 20.92 -3.95
C PRO A 9 23.07 20.67 -3.88
N LYS A 10 22.33 21.16 -4.89
CA LYS A 10 20.88 20.98 -5.02
C LYS A 10 20.61 19.49 -5.22
N ILE A 11 20.23 18.81 -4.15
CA ILE A 11 19.85 17.39 -4.19
C ILE A 11 18.56 17.30 -4.99
N ILE A 12 18.64 16.71 -6.18
CA ILE A 12 17.47 16.43 -7.00
C ILE A 12 16.71 15.30 -6.31
N ASP A 13 15.46 15.58 -5.94
CA ASP A 13 14.57 14.59 -5.35
C ASP A 13 14.35 13.47 -6.37
N HIS A 14 14.62 12.23 -5.96
CA HIS A 14 14.43 11.05 -6.79
C HIS A 14 13.73 10.00 -5.92
N ARG A 15 12.78 9.30 -6.54
CA ARG A 15 12.14 8.15 -5.91
C ARG A 15 12.72 6.86 -6.45
N HIS A 16 12.45 5.76 -5.76
CA HIS A 16 12.77 4.43 -6.24
C HIS A 16 11.49 3.73 -6.71
N CYS A 17 11.57 2.98 -7.81
CA CYS A 17 10.48 2.16 -8.30
C CYS A 17 10.02 1.17 -7.23
N VAL A 18 8.72 1.14 -6.94
CA VAL A 18 8.14 0.29 -5.88
C VAL A 18 8.24 -1.21 -6.17
N ILE A 19 8.56 -1.59 -7.41
CA ILE A 19 8.65 -2.99 -7.85
C ILE A 19 10.09 -3.50 -7.91
N CYS A 20 11.03 -2.69 -8.39
CA CYS A 20 12.41 -3.13 -8.66
C CYS A 20 13.50 -2.25 -8.04
N GLY A 21 13.14 -1.13 -7.42
CA GLY A 21 14.08 -0.23 -6.75
C GLY A 21 14.93 0.65 -7.68
N LYS A 22 14.65 0.71 -8.99
CA LYS A 22 15.37 1.63 -9.90
C LYS A 22 15.04 3.09 -9.58
N ALA A 23 16.02 3.99 -9.61
CA ALA A 23 15.81 5.43 -9.46
C ALA A 23 14.91 5.96 -10.60
N ILE A 24 13.87 6.69 -10.22
CA ILE A 24 12.86 7.28 -11.09
C ILE A 24 12.64 8.74 -10.71
N PRO A 25 12.19 9.59 -11.66
CA PRO A 25 11.80 10.96 -11.33
C PRO A 25 10.71 10.95 -10.26
N PRO A 26 10.63 12.01 -9.43
CA PRO A 26 9.69 12.06 -8.33
C PRO A 26 8.25 11.91 -8.83
N ASP A 27 7.91 12.39 -10.03
CA ASP A 27 6.53 12.34 -10.54
C ASP A 27 6.05 10.93 -10.93
N GLU A 28 6.94 9.95 -10.97
CA GLU A 28 6.62 8.57 -11.33
C GLU A 28 6.75 7.61 -10.14
N GLN A 29 6.02 6.49 -10.20
CA GLN A 29 6.04 5.42 -9.17
C GLN A 29 6.70 4.13 -9.65
N VAL A 30 6.82 3.97 -10.98
CA VAL A 30 7.31 2.75 -11.63
C VAL A 30 8.27 3.14 -12.76
N CYS A 31 9.29 2.32 -13.00
CA CYS A 31 10.31 2.65 -14.00
C CYS A 31 10.03 2.14 -15.43
N SER A 32 9.06 1.24 -15.60
CA SER A 32 8.79 0.59 -16.89
C SER A 32 7.35 0.06 -16.96
N PRO A 33 6.82 -0.18 -18.17
CA PRO A 33 5.51 -0.81 -18.35
C PRO A 33 5.40 -2.19 -17.67
N ASP A 34 6.46 -3.01 -17.67
CA ASP A 34 6.49 -4.28 -16.93
C ASP A 34 6.27 -4.11 -15.42
N CYS A 35 6.89 -3.08 -14.83
CA CYS A 35 6.70 -2.78 -13.41
C CYS A 35 5.28 -2.27 -13.14
N ARG A 36 4.68 -1.52 -14.09
CA ARG A 36 3.29 -1.09 -13.98
C ARG A 36 2.33 -2.29 -13.99
N GLU A 37 2.54 -3.24 -14.89
CA GLU A 37 1.71 -4.45 -14.96
C GLU A 37 1.78 -5.25 -13.65
N LYS A 38 2.99 -5.48 -13.12
CA LYS A 38 3.17 -6.16 -11.83
C LYS A 38 2.48 -5.44 -10.67
N LEU A 39 2.54 -4.11 -10.67
CA LEU A 39 1.86 -3.30 -9.66
C LEU A 39 0.33 -3.44 -9.77
N GLU A 40 -0.23 -3.39 -10.98
CA GLU A 40 -1.67 -3.54 -11.20
C GLU A 40 -2.14 -4.96 -10.84
N LEU A 41 -1.42 -6.00 -11.25
CA LEU A 41 -1.69 -7.38 -10.85
C LEU A 41 -1.68 -7.55 -9.32
N GLY A 42 -0.74 -6.89 -8.62
CA GLY A 42 -0.70 -6.83 -7.17
C GLY A 42 -1.95 -6.17 -6.57
N LYS A 43 -2.33 -4.99 -7.08
CA LYS A 43 -3.53 -4.26 -6.64
C LYS A 43 -4.81 -5.07 -6.86
N GLU A 44 -4.94 -5.78 -7.98
CA GLU A 44 -6.10 -6.62 -8.24
C GLU A 44 -6.22 -7.77 -7.23
N ARG A 45 -5.10 -8.41 -6.90
CA ARG A 45 -5.04 -9.45 -5.85
C ARG A 45 -5.39 -8.89 -4.48
N GLU A 46 -4.89 -7.71 -4.14
CA GLU A 46 -5.25 -7.02 -2.90
C GLU A 46 -6.73 -6.69 -2.84
N LYS A 47 -7.32 -6.15 -3.92
CA LYS A 47 -8.76 -5.85 -3.98
C LYS A 47 -9.60 -7.11 -3.74
N LYS A 48 -9.23 -8.23 -4.37
CA LYS A 48 -9.89 -9.53 -4.16
C LYS A 48 -9.75 -10.00 -2.71
N SER A 49 -8.55 -9.91 -2.15
CA SER A 49 -8.26 -10.31 -0.76
C SER A 49 -9.02 -9.45 0.25
N LYS A 50 -9.07 -8.13 0.06
CA LYS A 50 -9.85 -7.19 0.90
C LYS A 50 -11.33 -7.51 0.85
N ARG A 51 -11.88 -7.83 -0.33
CA ARG A 51 -13.29 -8.23 -0.46
C ARG A 51 -13.57 -9.55 0.27
N MET A 52 -12.68 -10.53 0.15
CA MET A 52 -12.80 -11.81 0.87
C MET A 52 -12.75 -11.61 2.38
N MET A 53 -11.80 -10.83 2.88
CA MET A 53 -11.68 -10.50 4.30
C MET A 53 -12.93 -9.80 4.84
N LEU A 54 -13.51 -8.88 4.06
CA LEU A 54 -14.76 -8.21 4.43
C LEU A 54 -15.91 -9.20 4.56
N ILE A 55 -16.04 -10.16 3.63
CA ILE A 55 -17.07 -11.21 3.71
C ILE A 55 -16.89 -12.06 4.99
N ILE A 56 -15.65 -12.47 5.29
CA ILE A 56 -15.34 -13.25 6.50
C ILE A 56 -15.71 -12.46 7.76
N TYR A 57 -15.37 -11.18 7.82
CA TYR A 57 -15.73 -10.33 8.95
C TYR A 57 -17.23 -10.19 9.13
N VAL A 58 -17.99 -10.00 8.04
CA VAL A 58 -19.45 -9.95 8.10
C VAL A 58 -20.03 -11.25 8.64
N ILE A 59 -19.58 -12.40 8.14
CA ILE A 59 -20.01 -13.72 8.62
C ILE A 59 -19.69 -13.87 10.11
N MET A 60 -18.48 -13.46 10.54
CA MET A 60 -18.09 -13.55 11.94
C MET A 60 -18.94 -12.69 12.86
N ILE A 61 -19.24 -11.46 12.47
CA ILE A 61 -20.12 -10.57 13.25
C ILE A 61 -21.53 -11.17 13.34
N VAL A 62 -22.06 -11.67 12.22
CA VAL A 62 -23.39 -12.32 12.20
C VAL A 62 -23.40 -13.55 13.11
N ALA A 63 -22.38 -14.41 13.04
CA ALA A 63 -22.27 -15.58 13.90
C ALA A 63 -22.21 -15.20 15.38
N LEU A 64 -21.46 -14.16 15.74
CA LEU A 64 -21.43 -13.64 17.11
C LEU A 64 -22.80 -13.14 17.56
N ILE A 65 -23.48 -12.33 16.74
CA ILE A 65 -24.84 -11.85 17.05
C ILE A 65 -25.78 -13.03 17.28
N ILE A 66 -25.75 -14.04 16.41
CA ILE A 66 -26.55 -15.25 16.55
C ILE A 66 -26.23 -15.96 17.88
N LEU A 67 -24.95 -16.13 18.22
CA LEU A 67 -24.57 -16.76 19.49
C LEU A 67 -25.02 -15.96 20.71
N PHE A 68 -24.94 -14.62 20.67
CA PHE A 68 -25.37 -13.77 21.78
C PHE A 68 -26.90 -13.69 21.92
N VAL A 69 -27.63 -13.70 20.80
CA VAL A 69 -29.10 -13.64 20.78
C VAL A 69 -29.71 -15.01 21.09
N LEU A 70 -29.14 -16.10 20.57
CA LEU A 70 -29.61 -17.47 20.78
C LEU A 70 -29.08 -18.11 22.06
N ARG A 71 -28.16 -17.45 22.79
CA ARG A 71 -27.84 -17.85 24.16
C ARG A 71 -28.93 -17.26 25.06
N PRO A 72 -29.95 -18.02 25.48
CA PRO A 72 -30.87 -17.53 26.50
C PRO A 72 -30.03 -17.23 27.74
N ALA A 73 -30.13 -16.00 28.22
CA ALA A 73 -29.67 -15.64 29.56
C ALA A 73 -30.39 -16.60 30.53
N SER A 74 -29.66 -17.59 31.00
CA SER A 74 -30.08 -18.48 32.10
C SER A 74 -29.84 -17.74 33.40
#